data_AF-A0A1G1VVK9-F1
#
_entry.id   AF-A0A1G1VVK9-F1
#
_cell.length_a   1.000
_cell.length_b   1.000
_cell.length_c   1.000
_cell.angle_alpha   90.00
_cell.angle_beta   90.00
_cell.angle_gamma   90.00
#
_symmetry.space_group_name_H-M   'P 1'
#
loop_
_entity.id
_entity.type
_entity.pdbx_description
1 polymer ?
#
loop_
_entity_poly.entity_id
_entity_poly.type
_entity_poly.pdbx_seq_one_letter_code
_entity_poly.pdbx_strand_id
1 'polypeptide(L)'
;MNVFEKIRTHSLSTCFHIAFNDTIKIEKFYMRDADTETLFKLIRETDRDARYEKAVKLLPKLAEKSYPMEKVIRILNRLGTVDDEGFEDLPAMKGKYRRSNMLGVYQRIFDGKSDTSFGIQGGEPLKKIMQDFGECLDSLLKDNRNDAHVVASFSILMLGDIHPFVEGNGRTSRLLMNYILTKLGLVPKNLDAELTESRLGELN
;
A
#
# COMPACT_ATOMS: atom_id res chain seq x y z
N MET A 1 -8.54 8.17 -26.25
CA MET A 1 -9.41 8.12 -25.06
C MET A 1 -8.53 7.89 -23.84
N ASN A 2 -8.45 8.86 -22.94
CA ASN A 2 -7.49 8.91 -21.83
C ASN A 2 -7.98 8.04 -20.65
N VAL A 3 -7.08 7.35 -19.93
CA VAL A 3 -7.39 6.52 -18.73
C VAL A 3 -8.27 7.29 -17.72
N PHE A 4 -8.10 8.61 -17.64
CA PHE A 4 -8.89 9.48 -16.76
C PHE A 4 -10.36 9.64 -17.15
N GLU A 5 -10.74 9.51 -18.42
CA GLU A 5 -12.17 9.55 -18.82
C GLU A 5 -12.92 8.26 -18.43
N LYS A 6 -12.21 7.13 -18.30
CA LYS A 6 -12.78 5.88 -17.77
C LYS A 6 -13.02 5.95 -16.26
N ILE A 7 -12.18 6.68 -15.52
CA ILE A 7 -12.26 6.79 -14.05
C ILE A 7 -13.40 7.73 -13.62
N ARG A 8 -13.75 8.73 -14.43
CA ARG A 8 -14.70 9.79 -14.04
C ARG A 8 -16.18 9.43 -14.19
N THR A 9 -16.50 8.39 -14.97
CA THR A 9 -17.87 8.05 -15.36
C THR A 9 -18.46 6.84 -14.62
N HIS A 10 -17.66 6.13 -13.84
CA HIS A 10 -18.09 4.87 -13.25
C HIS A 10 -17.66 4.79 -11.79
N SER A 11 -18.63 4.51 -10.91
CA SER A 11 -18.35 3.98 -9.57
C SER A 11 -17.35 2.82 -9.69
N LEU A 12 -16.54 2.60 -8.65
CA LEU A 12 -15.40 1.68 -8.50
C LEU A 12 -15.51 0.25 -9.11
N SER A 13 -16.61 -0.12 -9.78
CA SER A 13 -16.82 -1.40 -10.45
C SER A 13 -16.03 -1.61 -11.76
N THR A 14 -15.48 -0.57 -12.41
CA THR A 14 -14.92 -0.74 -13.78
C THR A 14 -13.42 -0.98 -13.84
N CYS A 15 -12.68 -0.80 -12.74
CA CYS A 15 -11.31 -1.34 -12.64
C CYS A 15 -11.31 -2.89 -12.58
N PHE A 16 -12.47 -3.53 -12.38
CA PHE A 16 -12.62 -4.99 -12.30
C PHE A 16 -12.78 -5.73 -13.63
N HIS A 17 -12.74 -5.06 -14.79
CA HIS A 17 -13.08 -5.69 -16.08
C HIS A 17 -11.92 -5.90 -17.07
N ILE A 18 -10.67 -5.94 -16.62
CA ILE A 18 -9.54 -6.33 -17.49
C ILE A 18 -8.69 -7.38 -16.77
N ALA A 19 -8.42 -8.46 -17.50
CA ALA A 19 -7.66 -9.68 -17.16
C ALA A 19 -8.42 -10.78 -16.40
N PHE A 20 -9.26 -11.52 -17.13
CA PHE A 20 -9.51 -12.95 -16.84
C PHE A 20 -8.47 -13.79 -17.60
N ASN A 21 -7.61 -14.50 -16.87
CA ASN A 21 -7.35 -15.93 -17.07
C ASN A 21 -6.26 -16.45 -16.11
N ASP A 22 -6.59 -17.57 -15.46
CA ASP A 22 -5.76 -18.60 -14.88
C ASP A 22 -4.38 -18.23 -14.30
N THR A 23 -4.26 -18.25 -12.97
CA THR A 23 -3.30 -19.16 -12.32
C THR A 23 -3.60 -19.38 -10.84
N ILE A 24 -3.96 -20.62 -10.51
CA ILE A 24 -3.97 -21.15 -9.14
C ILE A 24 -2.60 -21.80 -8.86
N LYS A 25 -2.13 -21.63 -7.62
CA LYS A 25 -1.05 -22.32 -6.89
C LYS A 25 0.27 -21.56 -6.70
N ILE A 26 0.37 -20.58 -5.80
CA ILE A 26 1.69 -20.26 -5.20
C ILE A 26 1.62 -19.68 -3.76
N GLU A 27 1.23 -20.46 -2.74
CA GLU A 27 1.13 -19.92 -1.36
C GLU A 27 2.26 -20.29 -0.37
N LYS A 28 3.27 -21.10 -0.73
CA LYS A 28 4.30 -21.52 0.26
C LYS A 28 5.71 -20.91 0.09
N PHE A 29 5.96 -20.13 -0.96
CA PHE A 29 7.33 -19.73 -1.34
C PHE A 29 7.59 -18.21 -1.44
N TYR A 30 6.57 -17.35 -1.38
CA TYR A 30 6.67 -15.96 -1.86
C TYR A 30 7.47 -14.96 -1.00
N MET A 31 7.89 -15.33 0.22
CA MET A 31 8.52 -14.41 1.19
C MET A 31 9.82 -14.95 1.82
N ARG A 32 10.41 -15.99 1.23
CA ARG A 32 11.63 -16.66 1.71
C ARG A 32 12.74 -16.67 0.65
N ASP A 33 12.84 -15.60 -0.13
CA ASP A 33 14.05 -15.40 -0.92
C ASP A 33 15.12 -14.73 -0.03
N ALA A 34 16.39 -15.08 -0.24
CA ALA A 34 17.49 -14.61 0.61
C ALA A 34 17.61 -13.06 0.65
N ASP A 35 17.11 -12.40 -0.41
CA ASP A 35 17.08 -10.95 -0.56
C ASP A 35 16.05 -10.31 0.37
N THR A 36 14.83 -10.84 0.42
CA THR A 36 13.82 -10.38 1.38
C THR A 36 14.28 -10.64 2.81
N GLU A 37 14.90 -11.79 3.08
CA GLU A 37 15.46 -12.10 4.41
C GLU A 37 16.57 -11.13 4.83
N THR A 38 17.38 -10.65 3.90
CA THR A 38 18.41 -9.61 4.15
C THR A 38 17.78 -8.24 4.40
N LEU A 39 16.76 -7.86 3.64
CA LEU A 39 15.95 -6.66 3.89
C LEU A 39 15.29 -6.71 5.28
N PHE A 40 14.92 -7.92 5.71
CA PHE A 40 14.22 -8.21 6.96
C PHE A 40 15.14 -8.44 8.18
N LYS A 41 16.46 -8.55 8.03
CA LYS A 41 17.38 -8.57 9.19
C LYS A 41 17.42 -7.23 9.95
N LEU A 42 16.85 -6.17 9.38
CA LEU A 42 16.71 -4.82 9.98
C LEU A 42 15.49 -4.65 10.91
N ILE A 43 14.74 -5.73 11.19
CA ILE A 43 13.39 -5.71 11.81
C ILE A 43 13.32 -5.35 13.31
N ARG A 44 14.44 -5.08 14.00
CA ARG A 44 14.45 -4.89 15.46
C ARG A 44 13.87 -3.57 15.98
N GLU A 45 13.43 -2.68 15.09
CA GLU A 45 12.84 -1.40 15.48
C GLU A 45 11.38 -1.57 15.92
N THR A 46 11.12 -1.25 17.19
CA THR A 46 9.78 -1.26 17.81
C THR A 46 9.14 0.13 17.77
N ASP A 47 9.94 1.19 17.60
CA ASP A 47 9.41 2.53 17.39
C ASP A 47 8.80 2.68 15.99
N ARG A 48 7.57 3.19 15.93
CA ARG A 48 6.78 3.22 14.68
C ARG A 48 7.38 4.18 13.64
N ASP A 49 7.89 5.31 14.09
CA ASP A 49 8.37 6.39 13.22
C ASP A 49 9.80 6.07 12.75
N ALA A 50 10.68 5.66 13.66
CA ALA A 50 12.02 5.19 13.33
C ALA A 50 11.97 3.99 12.37
N ARG A 51 10.98 3.10 12.53
CA ARG A 51 10.78 1.99 11.59
C ARG A 51 10.35 2.47 10.22
N TYR A 52 9.42 3.41 10.15
CA TYR A 52 8.98 3.99 8.89
C TYR A 52 10.14 4.70 8.17
N GLU A 53 10.93 5.51 8.86
CA GLU A 53 12.10 6.17 8.29
C GLU A 53 13.13 5.18 7.75
N LYS A 54 13.40 4.10 8.49
CA LYS A 54 14.28 3.01 8.03
C LYS A 54 13.70 2.34 6.78
N ALA A 55 12.39 2.12 6.72
CA ALA A 55 11.73 1.55 5.55
C ALA A 55 11.84 2.47 4.32
N VAL A 56 11.67 3.78 4.48
CA VAL A 56 11.85 4.76 3.39
C VAL A 56 13.27 4.70 2.82
N LYS A 57 14.29 4.59 3.67
CA LYS A 57 15.71 4.46 3.26
C LYS A 57 16.01 3.17 2.48
N LEU A 58 15.14 2.16 2.57
CA LEU A 58 15.28 0.89 1.83
C LEU A 58 14.56 0.89 0.48
N LEU A 59 13.72 1.89 0.19
CA LEU A 59 12.95 1.94 -1.05
C LEU A 59 13.81 1.92 -2.32
N PRO A 60 14.96 2.64 -2.42
CA PRO A 60 15.82 2.56 -3.60
C PRO A 60 16.32 1.13 -3.86
N LYS A 61 16.79 0.44 -2.81
CA LYS A 61 17.24 -0.95 -2.89
C LYS A 61 16.12 -1.91 -3.30
N LEU A 62 14.89 -1.65 -2.86
CA LEU A 62 13.72 -2.42 -3.25
C LEU A 62 13.32 -2.12 -4.71
N ALA A 63 13.45 -0.87 -5.16
CA ALA A 63 13.10 -0.44 -6.52
C ALA A 63 14.05 -1.00 -7.59
N GLU A 64 15.30 -1.31 -7.23
CA GLU A 64 16.24 -2.07 -8.06
C GLU A 64 15.74 -3.49 -8.37
N LYS A 65 14.79 -4.01 -7.58
CA LYS A 65 14.24 -5.37 -7.76
C LYS A 65 13.06 -5.34 -8.73
N SER A 66 12.99 -6.35 -9.59
CA SER A 66 11.89 -6.55 -10.54
C SER A 66 10.77 -7.42 -9.96
N TYR A 67 10.28 -7.09 -8.77
CA TYR A 67 9.14 -7.78 -8.18
C TYR A 67 7.80 -7.26 -8.73
N PRO A 68 6.78 -8.13 -8.89
CA PRO A 68 5.40 -7.70 -9.12
C PRO A 68 4.90 -6.79 -8.00
N MET A 69 4.03 -5.84 -8.33
CA MET A 69 3.57 -4.83 -7.37
C MET A 69 2.80 -5.42 -6.19
N GLU A 70 2.05 -6.50 -6.40
CA GLU A 70 1.39 -7.24 -5.32
C GLU A 70 2.40 -7.70 -4.24
N LYS A 71 3.53 -8.26 -4.66
CA LYS A 71 4.60 -8.70 -3.75
C LYS A 71 5.25 -7.51 -3.06
N VAL A 72 5.48 -6.42 -3.79
CA VAL A 72 6.04 -5.17 -3.23
C VAL A 72 5.15 -4.66 -2.10
N ILE A 73 3.83 -4.57 -2.30
CA ILE A 73 2.89 -4.09 -1.28
C ILE A 73 3.02 -4.89 0.02
N ARG A 74 3.14 -6.21 -0.08
CA ARG A 74 3.30 -7.09 1.09
C ARG A 74 4.66 -6.93 1.77
N ILE A 75 5.73 -6.69 1.00
CA ILE A 75 7.06 -6.36 1.55
C ILE A 75 6.99 -5.02 2.31
N LEU A 76 6.36 -4.00 1.72
CA LEU A 76 6.23 -2.68 2.33
C LEU A 76 5.44 -2.72 3.64
N ASN A 77 4.37 -3.51 3.72
CA ASN A 77 3.66 -3.73 4.98
C ASN A 77 4.58 -4.31 6.04
N ARG A 78 5.35 -5.35 5.70
CA ARG A 78 6.30 -5.97 6.62
C ARG A 78 7.42 -5.03 7.08
N LEU A 79 7.87 -4.13 6.21
CA LEU A 79 8.84 -3.10 6.55
C LEU A 79 8.24 -2.04 7.48
N GLY A 80 7.02 -1.58 7.22
CA GLY A 80 6.38 -0.49 7.95
C GLY A 80 5.69 -0.86 9.28
N THR A 81 5.37 -2.14 9.49
CA THR A 81 4.63 -2.61 10.68
C THR A 81 5.55 -3.06 11.81
N VAL A 82 5.38 -2.46 13.00
CA VAL A 82 6.05 -2.82 14.27
C VAL A 82 5.34 -3.99 14.93
N ASP A 83 5.99 -4.70 15.85
CA ASP A 83 5.31 -5.65 16.75
C ASP A 83 4.81 -4.84 17.94
N ASP A 84 3.58 -4.32 17.89
CA ASP A 84 3.02 -3.54 19.00
C ASP A 84 2.17 -4.45 19.91
N GLU A 85 2.27 -4.26 21.23
CA GLU A 85 1.73 -5.17 22.24
C GLU A 85 0.18 -5.10 22.39
N GLY A 86 -0.49 -4.18 21.70
CA GLY A 86 -1.93 -3.91 21.85
C GLY A 86 -2.85 -4.54 20.80
N PHE A 87 -2.30 -5.13 19.74
CA PHE A 87 -3.03 -5.96 18.78
C PHE A 87 -2.32 -7.32 18.74
N GLU A 88 -3.02 -8.41 18.45
CA GLU A 88 -2.39 -9.73 18.20
C GLU A 88 -1.58 -9.71 16.89
N ASP A 89 -0.65 -8.75 16.76
CA ASP A 89 0.17 -8.51 15.59
C ASP A 89 1.38 -9.44 15.66
N LEU A 90 1.10 -10.72 15.44
CA LEU A 90 2.14 -11.73 15.39
C LEU A 90 3.08 -11.41 14.22
N PRO A 91 4.41 -11.53 14.35
CA PRO A 91 5.36 -11.42 13.23
C PRO A 91 4.99 -12.27 12.00
N ALA A 92 4.19 -13.32 12.23
CA ALA A 92 3.63 -14.21 11.23
C ALA A 92 2.53 -13.57 10.36
N MET A 93 1.92 -12.45 10.76
CA MET A 93 0.84 -11.74 10.05
C MET A 93 1.36 -10.61 9.16
N LYS A 94 2.55 -10.09 9.44
CA LYS A 94 3.19 -9.02 8.64
C LYS A 94 3.38 -9.43 7.18
N GLY A 95 2.82 -8.63 6.27
CA GLY A 95 2.80 -8.90 4.84
C GLY A 95 1.79 -9.99 4.43
N LYS A 96 0.82 -10.34 5.28
CA LYS A 96 -0.29 -11.23 4.91
C LYS A 96 -1.61 -10.47 4.95
N TYR A 97 -2.44 -10.69 3.94
CA TYR A 97 -3.77 -10.11 3.91
C TYR A 97 -4.65 -10.69 5.01
N ARG A 98 -5.55 -9.85 5.53
CA ARG A 98 -6.50 -10.25 6.56
C ARG A 98 -7.48 -11.29 6.04
N ARG A 99 -7.85 -12.22 6.92
CA ARG A 99 -8.90 -13.22 6.66
C ARG A 99 -10.27 -12.76 7.16
N SER A 100 -10.29 -11.87 8.16
CA SER A 100 -11.53 -11.37 8.74
C SER A 100 -12.24 -10.38 7.82
N ASN A 101 -13.57 -10.46 7.83
CA ASN A 101 -14.48 -9.67 7.00
C ASN A 101 -14.76 -8.28 7.58
N MET A 102 -14.34 -8.02 8.82
CA MET A 102 -14.68 -6.79 9.55
C MET A 102 -13.40 -6.11 10.01
N LEU A 103 -13.00 -5.07 9.29
CA LEU A 103 -12.14 -4.04 9.83
C LEU A 103 -12.90 -2.72 9.69
N GLY A 104 -13.30 -2.16 10.84
CA GLY A 104 -13.86 -0.82 10.88
C GLY A 104 -12.73 0.17 10.62
N VAL A 105 -12.80 0.90 9.51
CA VAL A 105 -11.93 2.03 9.24
C VAL A 105 -12.61 3.24 9.84
N TYR A 106 -12.08 3.74 10.96
CA TYR A 106 -12.52 5.00 11.53
C TYR A 106 -12.03 6.14 10.65
N GLN A 107 -12.95 6.79 9.94
CA GLN A 107 -12.65 8.01 9.21
C GLN A 107 -13.08 9.20 10.08
N ARG A 108 -12.12 10.05 10.45
CA ARG A 108 -12.41 11.30 11.15
C ARG A 108 -12.92 12.30 10.10
N ILE A 109 -14.19 12.68 10.20
CA ILE A 109 -14.77 13.76 9.40
C ILE A 109 -14.29 15.08 10.03
N PHE A 110 -14.04 16.08 9.17
CA PHE A 110 -13.53 17.41 9.54
C PHE A 110 -14.36 18.15 10.61
N ASP A 111 -15.61 17.74 10.87
CA ASP A 111 -16.50 18.32 11.88
C ASP A 111 -16.39 17.67 13.27
N GLY A 112 -15.43 16.75 13.47
CA GLY A 112 -15.26 16.02 14.72
C GLY A 112 -16.15 14.78 14.85
N LYS A 113 -16.98 14.45 13.84
CA LYS A 113 -17.69 13.18 13.79
C LYS A 113 -16.78 12.10 13.21
N SER A 114 -16.86 10.90 13.77
CA SER A 114 -16.24 9.71 13.18
C SER A 114 -17.30 8.93 12.43
N ASP A 115 -17.05 8.62 11.16
CA ASP A 115 -17.83 7.60 10.46
C ASP A 115 -17.04 6.29 10.43
N THR A 116 -17.76 5.17 10.52
CA THR A 116 -17.16 3.84 10.47
C THR A 116 -17.43 3.24 9.12
N SER A 117 -16.43 3.26 8.25
CA SER A 117 -16.49 2.55 6.98
C SER A 117 -16.09 1.10 7.20
N PHE A 118 -16.84 0.15 6.64
CA PHE A 118 -16.46 -1.26 6.66
C PHE A 118 -15.57 -1.57 5.47
N GLY A 119 -14.37 -2.08 5.73
CA GLY A 119 -13.48 -2.56 4.67
C GLY A 119 -14.07 -3.75 3.90
N ILE A 120 -13.51 -4.03 2.73
CA ILE A 120 -13.89 -5.13 1.85
C ILE A 120 -13.84 -6.49 2.57
N GLN A 121 -14.61 -7.50 2.14
CA GLN A 121 -14.52 -8.86 2.70
C GLN A 121 -13.08 -9.43 2.65
N GLY A 122 -12.59 -9.98 3.75
CA GLY A 122 -11.26 -10.60 3.85
C GLY A 122 -11.20 -11.99 3.18
N GLY A 123 -10.03 -12.61 3.21
CA GLY A 123 -9.84 -13.96 2.66
C GLY A 123 -9.63 -13.98 1.14
N GLU A 124 -10.17 -14.98 0.44
CA GLU A 124 -9.99 -15.13 -1.01
C GLU A 124 -10.47 -13.92 -1.84
N PRO A 125 -11.62 -13.27 -1.54
CA PRO A 125 -12.03 -12.07 -2.25
C PRO A 125 -10.97 -10.96 -2.19
N LEU A 126 -10.42 -10.71 -1.00
CA LEU A 126 -9.37 -9.71 -0.80
C LEU A 126 -8.09 -10.06 -1.56
N LYS A 127 -7.68 -11.34 -1.56
CA LYS A 127 -6.49 -11.77 -2.32
C LYS A 127 -6.64 -11.45 -3.80
N LYS A 128 -7.80 -11.75 -4.39
CA LYS A 128 -8.07 -11.44 -5.78
C LYS A 128 -7.99 -9.94 -6.05
N ILE A 129 -8.61 -9.12 -5.20
CA ILE A 129 -8.59 -7.66 -5.33
C ILE A 129 -7.15 -7.12 -5.27
N MET A 130 -6.32 -7.67 -4.38
CA MET A 130 -4.93 -7.26 -4.27
C MET A 130 -4.06 -7.71 -5.45
N GLN A 131 -4.37 -8.86 -6.05
CA GLN A 131 -3.75 -9.30 -7.31
C GLN A 131 -4.11 -8.35 -8.45
N ASP A 132 -5.41 -8.10 -8.66
CA ASP A 132 -5.92 -7.18 -9.70
C ASP A 132 -5.32 -5.76 -9.51
N PHE A 133 -5.24 -5.28 -8.27
CA PHE A 133 -4.64 -3.98 -7.95
C PHE A 133 -3.13 -3.94 -8.24
N GLY A 134 -2.39 -5.00 -7.89
CA GLY A 134 -0.97 -5.13 -8.22
C GLY A 134 -0.73 -5.10 -9.73
N GLU A 135 -1.49 -5.89 -10.50
CA GLU A 135 -1.39 -5.93 -11.97
C GLU A 135 -1.74 -4.58 -12.62
N CYS A 136 -2.72 -3.88 -12.05
CA CYS A 136 -3.06 -2.52 -12.45
C CYS A 136 -1.87 -1.57 -12.27
N LEU A 137 -1.23 -1.58 -11.09
CA LEU A 137 -0.04 -0.75 -10.83
C LEU A 137 1.13 -1.14 -11.75
N ASP A 138 1.39 -2.43 -11.94
CA ASP A 138 2.42 -2.91 -12.88
C ASP A 138 2.16 -2.40 -14.31
N SER A 139 0.90 -2.35 -14.74
CA SER A 139 0.51 -1.83 -16.06
C SER A 139 0.68 -0.32 -16.14
N LEU A 140 0.27 0.42 -15.10
CA LEU A 140 0.42 1.87 -15.03
C LEU A 140 1.89 2.31 -15.04
N LEU A 141 2.77 1.57 -14.35
CA LEU A 141 4.21 1.86 -14.30
C LEU A 141 4.95 1.53 -15.59
N LYS A 142 4.42 0.64 -16.44
CA LYS A 142 5.00 0.32 -17.75
C LYS A 142 4.70 1.37 -18.82
N ASP A 143 3.60 2.11 -18.67
CA ASP A 143 3.18 3.14 -19.61
C ASP A 143 3.73 4.51 -19.19
N ASN A 144 4.79 4.95 -19.88
CA ASN A 144 5.51 6.20 -19.62
C ASN A 144 4.68 7.47 -19.88
N ARG A 145 3.45 7.35 -20.39
CA ARG A 145 2.52 8.48 -20.56
C ARG A 145 1.78 8.82 -19.27
N ASN A 146 1.78 7.92 -18.29
CA ASN A 146 1.13 8.17 -17.01
C ASN A 146 2.00 9.10 -16.15
N ASP A 147 1.37 10.11 -15.57
CA ASP A 147 2.04 11.00 -14.63
C ASP A 147 2.38 10.26 -13.32
N ALA A 148 3.63 10.38 -12.89
CA ALA A 148 4.15 9.69 -11.71
C ALA A 148 3.42 10.05 -10.42
N HIS A 149 3.08 11.33 -10.23
CA HIS A 149 2.35 11.80 -9.05
C HIS A 149 0.93 11.27 -9.07
N VAL A 150 0.31 11.14 -10.25
CA VAL A 150 -1.03 10.57 -10.36
C VAL A 150 -1.03 9.08 -10.04
N VAL A 151 -0.08 8.29 -10.55
CA VAL A 151 0.04 6.86 -10.19
C VAL A 151 0.33 6.70 -8.70
N ALA A 152 1.20 7.53 -8.13
CA ALA A 152 1.51 7.52 -6.70
C ALA A 152 0.27 7.87 -5.85
N SER A 153 -0.48 8.91 -6.24
CA SER A 153 -1.72 9.35 -5.56
C SER A 153 -2.83 8.30 -5.66
N PHE A 154 -2.98 7.67 -6.82
CA PHE A 154 -3.89 6.55 -6.99
C PHE A 154 -3.55 5.39 -6.04
N SER A 155 -2.27 5.05 -5.91
CA SER A 155 -1.84 3.93 -5.08
C SER A 155 -2.16 4.10 -3.59
N ILE A 156 -1.98 5.31 -3.04
CA ILE A 156 -2.26 5.59 -1.62
C ILE A 156 -3.76 5.58 -1.33
N LEU A 157 -4.57 6.15 -2.23
CA LEU A 157 -6.03 6.17 -2.11
C LEU A 157 -6.61 4.76 -2.17
N MET A 158 -6.22 3.98 -3.18
CA MET A 158 -6.75 2.63 -3.38
C MET A 158 -6.34 1.67 -2.25
N LEU A 159 -5.08 1.69 -1.81
CA LEU A 159 -4.66 0.82 -0.72
C LEU A 159 -5.34 1.21 0.61
N GLY A 160 -5.55 2.51 0.84
CA GLY A 160 -6.27 3.03 1.99
C GLY A 160 -7.72 2.55 2.05
N ASP A 161 -8.40 2.50 0.88
CA ASP A 161 -9.78 2.03 0.71
C ASP A 161 -9.91 0.51 0.83
N ILE A 162 -9.04 -0.26 0.16
CA ILE A 162 -9.04 -1.73 0.22
C ILE A 162 -8.73 -2.22 1.64
N HIS A 163 -7.80 -1.54 2.31
CA HIS A 163 -7.39 -1.80 3.69
C HIS A 163 -7.02 -3.28 3.94
N PRO A 164 -6.02 -3.83 3.21
CA PRO A 164 -5.84 -5.28 3.08
C PRO A 164 -5.17 -5.96 4.26
N PHE A 165 -4.51 -5.22 5.15
CA PHE A 165 -3.77 -5.78 6.30
C PHE A 165 -4.55 -5.58 7.60
N VAL A 166 -4.24 -6.39 8.61
CA VAL A 166 -4.78 -6.22 9.98
C VAL A 166 -4.29 -4.91 10.58
N GLU A 167 -3.02 -4.56 10.31
CA GLU A 167 -2.34 -3.38 10.84
C GLU A 167 -1.50 -2.74 9.72
N GLY A 168 -1.27 -1.44 9.84
CA GLY A 168 -0.19 -0.79 9.10
C GLY A 168 -0.59 -0.30 7.73
N ASN A 169 -1.88 -0.33 7.39
CA ASN A 169 -2.38 0.09 6.08
C ASN A 169 -1.99 1.55 5.75
N GLY A 170 -2.14 2.48 6.69
CA GLY A 170 -1.74 3.88 6.48
C GLY A 170 -0.24 4.02 6.17
N ARG A 171 0.63 3.38 6.97
CA ARG A 171 2.08 3.35 6.75
C ARG A 171 2.45 2.67 5.43
N THR A 172 1.81 1.54 5.13
CA THR A 172 2.01 0.79 3.88
C THR A 172 1.61 1.64 2.67
N SER A 173 0.52 2.39 2.76
CA SER A 173 0.02 3.23 1.66
C SER A 173 0.99 4.38 1.37
N ARG A 174 1.52 5.03 2.41
CA ARG A 174 2.57 6.06 2.26
C ARG A 174 3.88 5.48 1.72
N LEU A 175 4.29 4.29 2.19
CA LEU A 175 5.46 3.59 1.66
C LEU A 175 5.27 3.20 0.18
N LEU A 176 4.06 2.79 -0.21
CA LEU A 176 3.74 2.43 -1.60
C LEU A 176 3.83 3.63 -2.53
N MET A 177 3.24 4.75 -2.12
CA MET A 177 3.37 6.03 -2.83
C MET A 177 4.85 6.41 -3.02
N ASN A 178 5.63 6.38 -1.94
CA ASN A 178 7.04 6.73 -1.97
C ASN A 178 7.88 5.72 -2.78
N TYR A 179 7.52 4.44 -2.76
CA TYR A 179 8.15 3.43 -3.60
C TYR A 179 7.92 3.72 -5.08
N ILE A 180 6.69 4.06 -5.48
CA ILE A 180 6.36 4.41 -6.86
C ILE A 180 7.13 5.65 -7.32
N LEU A 181 7.16 6.71 -6.50
CA LEU A 181 7.96 7.90 -6.79
C LEU A 181 9.44 7.54 -6.97
N THR A 182 10.01 6.77 -6.04
CA THR A 182 11.40 6.32 -6.10
C THR A 182 11.69 5.51 -7.37
N LYS A 183 10.79 4.58 -7.72
CA LYS A 183 10.93 3.71 -8.90
C LYS A 183 10.87 4.49 -10.23
N LEU A 184 10.21 5.65 -10.23
CA LEU A 184 10.13 6.56 -11.36
C LEU A 184 11.21 7.68 -11.30
N GLY A 185 12.20 7.56 -10.41
CA GLY A 185 13.32 8.50 -10.30
C GLY A 185 13.00 9.79 -9.54
N LEU A 186 11.89 9.83 -8.81
CA LEU A 186 11.47 10.97 -7.99
C LEU A 186 11.81 10.77 -6.52
N VAL A 187 11.90 11.89 -5.79
CA VAL A 187 12.20 11.89 -4.35
C VAL A 187 10.95 11.52 -3.55
N PRO A 188 11.07 10.64 -2.53
CA PRO A 188 10.00 10.36 -1.57
C PRO A 188 9.43 11.63 -0.92
N LYS A 189 8.15 11.59 -0.59
CA LYS A 189 7.40 12.69 0.02
C LYS A 189 7.02 12.36 1.46
N ASN A 190 7.10 13.36 2.33
CA ASN A 190 6.63 13.28 3.71
C ASN A 190 5.28 13.96 3.82
N LEU A 191 4.19 13.20 3.60
CA LEU A 191 2.84 13.74 3.60
C LEU A 191 2.43 14.34 4.96
N ASP A 192 2.96 13.81 6.08
CA ASP A 192 2.59 14.31 7.40
C ASP A 192 3.14 15.74 7.61
N ALA A 193 4.34 16.02 7.08
CA ALA A 193 4.94 17.36 7.06
C ALA A 193 4.22 18.29 6.06
N GLU A 194 3.91 17.81 4.85
CA GLU A 194 3.26 18.65 3.82
C GLU A 194 1.82 19.04 4.21
N LEU A 195 1.09 18.16 4.92
CA LEU A 195 -0.25 18.46 5.45
C LEU A 195 -0.23 19.36 6.68
N THR A 196 0.90 19.45 7.41
CA THR A 196 1.03 20.41 8.52
C THR A 196 1.50 21.78 8.04
N GLU A 197 2.41 21.85 7.06
CA GLU A 197 2.85 23.11 6.45
C GLU A 197 1.74 23.82 5.66
N SER A 198 0.91 23.08 4.93
CA SER A 198 -0.26 23.64 4.24
C SER A 198 -1.29 24.25 5.20
N ARG A 199 -1.39 23.73 6.43
CA ARG A 199 -2.29 24.26 7.48
C ARG A 199 -1.73 25.50 8.18
N LEU A 200 -0.42 25.74 8.12
CA LEU A 200 0.20 26.97 8.63
C LEU A 200 0.05 28.15 7.65
N GLY A 201 -0.28 27.89 6.39
CA GLY A 201 -0.57 28.91 5.38
C GLY A 201 -1.95 29.59 5.52
N GLU A 202 -2.85 29.06 6.36
CA GLU A 202 -4.21 29.59 6.57
C GLU A 202 -4.39 30.36 7.89
N LEU A 203 -3.30 30.63 8.61
CA LEU A 203 -3.31 31.38 9.89
C LEU A 203 -2.40 32.63 9.87
N ASN A 204 -2.48 33.44 8.81
CA ASN A 204 -1.97 34.81 8.80
C ASN A 204 -3.01 35.77 8.22
#